data_AF-A0A968PB17-F1
#
_entry.id   AF-A0A968PB17-F1
#
_cell.length_a   1.000
_cell.length_b   1.000
_cell.length_c   1.000
_cell.angle_alpha   90.00
_cell.angle_beta   90.00
_cell.angle_gamma   90.00
#
_symmetry.space_group_name_H-M   'P 1'
#
loop_
_entity.id
_entity.type
_entity.pdbx_description
1 polymer ?
#
loop_
_entity_poly.entity_id
_entity_poly.type
_entity_poly.pdbx_seq_one_letter_code
_entity_poly.pdbx_strand_id
1 'polypeptide(L)' 'MAPTGFFSLKDEQATIRCVCFASTARKAGFVPRDGVSVVATGRLDYYEAQGHLQLYVDKLEPWVWVHSNCNYEH' A
#
# COMPACT_ATOMS: atom_id res chain seq x y z
N MET A 1 -16.82 -0.42 -5.76
CA MET A 1 -15.87 -0.26 -6.88
C MET A 1 -14.48 -0.14 -6.26
N ALA A 2 -13.55 -1.04 -6.59
CA ALA A 2 -12.17 -0.94 -6.13
C ALA A 2 -11.51 0.30 -6.72
N PRO A 3 -10.60 0.99 -6.01
CA PRO A 3 -9.94 2.16 -6.57
C PRO A 3 -8.95 1.69 -7.64
N THR A 4 -9.41 1.72 -8.88
CA THR A 4 -8.56 1.60 -10.06
C THR A 4 -7.98 2.99 -10.30
N GLY A 5 -6.78 3.28 -9.80
CA GLY A 5 -6.24 4.63 -9.88
C GLY A 5 -4.91 4.85 -9.16
N PHE A 6 -4.53 6.12 -9.12
CA PHE A 6 -3.38 6.64 -8.39
C PHE A 6 -3.83 7.04 -6.97
N PHE A 7 -3.08 6.60 -5.97
CA PHE A 7 -3.23 7.05 -4.59
C PHE A 7 -1.88 7.52 -4.07
N SER A 8 -1.86 8.31 -2.99
CA SER A 8 -0.61 8.75 -2.38
C SER A 8 -0.54 8.17 -0.98
N LEU A 9 0.53 7.42 -0.71
CA LEU A 9 0.80 6.86 0.61
C LEU A 9 1.65 7.90 1.35
N LYS A 10 1.05 8.50 2.38
CA LYS A 10 1.75 9.42 3.28
C LYS A 10 2.27 8.63 4.47
N ASP A 11 3.55 8.76 4.72
CA ASP A 11 4.24 8.31 5.92
C ASP A 11 4.71 9.53 6.72
N GLU A 12 5.23 9.35 7.93
CA GLU A 12 5.69 10.44 8.80
C GLU A 12 6.77 11.31 8.15
N GLN A 13 7.62 10.71 7.29
CA GLN A 13 8.75 11.42 6.68
C GLN A 13 8.67 11.57 5.15
N ALA A 14 7.72 10.92 4.49
CA ALA A 14 7.66 10.93 3.03
C ALA A 14 6.24 10.76 2.49
N THR A 15 5.98 11.32 1.31
CA THR A 15 4.76 11.04 0.53
C THR A 15 5.17 10.39 -0.78
N ILE A 16 4.69 9.17 -1.03
CA ILE A 16 5.00 8.40 -2.23
C ILE A 16 3.74 8.27 -3.07
N ARG A 17 3.85 8.49 -4.39
CA ARG A 17 2.74 8.24 -5.31
C ARG A 17 2.70 6.76 -5.65
N CYS A 18 1.55 6.15 -5.43
CA CYS A 18 1.31 4.75 -5.70
C CYS A 18 0.32 4.61 -6.86
N VAL A 19 0.67 3.79 -7.84
CA VAL A 19 -0.18 3.45 -8.97
C VAL A 19 -0.72 2.05 -8.74
N CYS A 20 -2.04 1.94 -8.61
CA CYS A 20 -2.73 0.65 -8.50
C CYS A 20 -3.36 0.28 -9.83
N PHE A 21 -2.93 -0.85 -10.40
CA PHE A 21 -3.58 -1.38 -11.58
C PHE A 21 -4.94 -2.00 -11.24
N ALA A 22 -5.90 -1.89 -12.15
CA ALA A 22 -7.24 -2.45 -11.97
C ALA A 22 -7.23 -3.96 -11.71
N SER A 23 -6.30 -4.68 -12.32
CA SER A 23 -6.05 -6.11 -12.10
C SER A 23 -5.67 -6.42 -10.66
N THR A 24 -4.76 -5.63 -10.07
CA THR A 24 -4.32 -5.73 -8.68
C THR A 24 -5.43 -5.36 -7.72
N ALA A 25 -6.13 -4.25 -7.96
CA ALA A 25 -7.26 -3.81 -7.15
C ALA A 25 -8.39 -4.87 -7.10
N ARG A 26 -8.61 -5.57 -8.22
CA ARG A 26 -9.56 -6.69 -8.30
C ARG A 26 -9.12 -7.90 -7.48
N LYS A 27 -7.81 -8.20 -7.44
CA LYS A 27 -7.25 -9.28 -6.60
C LYS A 27 -7.27 -8.93 -5.11
N ALA A 28 -7.05 -7.67 -4.76
CA ALA A 28 -7.05 -7.20 -3.38
C ALA A 28 -8.43 -7.35 -2.71
N GLY A 29 -9.52 -7.25 -3.50
CA GLY A 29 -10.89 -7.46 -3.00
C GLY A 29 -11.36 -6.44 -1.95
N PHE A 30 -10.53 -5.44 -1.66
CA PHE A 30 -10.71 -4.47 -0.59
C PHE A 30 -10.59 -3.05 -1.15
N VAL A 31 -11.37 -2.15 -0.58
CA VAL A 31 -11.36 -0.72 -0.93
C VAL A 31 -10.63 0.02 0.18
N PRO A 32 -9.40 0.53 -0.04
CA PRO A 32 -8.79 1.46 0.90
C PRO A 32 -9.71 2.66 1.09
N ARG A 33 -10.11 2.88 2.34
CA ARG A 33 -10.84 4.09 2.78
C ARG A 33 -9.85 5.02 3.47
N ASP A 34 -10.14 6.32 3.43
CA ASP A 34 -9.44 7.32 4.22
C ASP A 34 -9.35 6.87 5.69
N GLY A 35 -8.12 6.86 6.23
CA GLY A 35 -7.83 6.43 7.59
C GLY A 35 -7.50 4.94 7.76
N VAL A 36 -7.44 4.15 6.69
CA VAL A 36 -7.06 2.73 6.75
C VAL A 36 -5.58 2.55 6.40
N SER A 37 -4.83 1.94 7.31
CA SER A 37 -3.46 1.49 7.02
C SER A 37 -3.49 0.29 6.09
N VAL A 38 -2.69 0.34 5.03
CA VAL A 38 -2.61 -0.70 4.01
C VAL A 38 -1.16 -1.06 3.73
N VAL A 39 -0.93 -2.33 3.41
CA VAL A 39 0.35 -2.84 2.96
C VAL A 39 0.27 -2.97 1.45
N ALA A 40 1.03 -2.13 0.74
CA ALA A 40 1.17 -2.20 -0.71
C ALA A 40 2.52 -2.83 -1.07
N THR A 41 2.49 -3.91 -1.84
CA THR A 41 3.68 -4.62 -2.31
C THR A 41 3.79 -4.46 -3.81
N GLY A 42 4.99 -4.16 -4.30
CA GLY A 42 5.22 -3.97 -5.72
C GLY A 42 6.60 -3.42 -6.02
N ARG A 43 6.72 -2.66 -7.11
CA ARG A 43 7.99 -2.17 -7.63
C ARG A 43 8.11 -0.67 -7.42
N LEU A 44 9.18 -0.23 -6.75
CA LEU A 44 9.47 1.18 -6.53
C LEU A 44 10.37 1.70 -7.65
N ASP A 45 10.01 2.86 -8.20
CA ASP A 45 10.73 3.55 -9.26
C ASP A 45 11.05 4.96 -8.78
N TYR A 46 12.32 5.35 -8.87
CA TYR A 46 12.80 6.64 -8.40
C TYR A 46 13.22 7.51 -9.59
N TYR A 47 12.50 8.62 -9.78
CA TYR A 47 12.83 9.60 -10.80
C TYR A 47 13.75 10.67 -10.21
N GLU A 48 15.06 10.47 -10.40
CA GLU A 48 16.11 11.35 -9.90
C GLU A 48 15.98 12.79 -10.40
N ALA A 49 15.48 12.96 -11.64
CA ALA A 49 15.32 14.26 -12.28
C ALA A 49 14.30 15.19 -11.58
N GLN A 50 13.34 14.62 -10.83
CA GLN A 50 12.32 15.39 -10.11
C GLN A 50 12.30 15.09 -8.60
N GLY A 51 13.15 14.18 -8.11
CA GLY A 51 13.15 13.76 -6.70
C GLY A 51 11.83 13.10 -6.28
N HIS A 52 11.13 12.45 -7.21
CA HIS A 52 9.85 11.83 -6.94
C HIS A 52 9.94 10.30 -6.93
N LEU A 53 9.32 9.70 -5.93
CA LEU A 53 9.17 8.25 -5.80
C LEU A 53 7.80 7.82 -6.33
N GLN A 54 7.81 6.83 -7.23
CA GLN A 54 6.61 6.22 -7.78
C GLN A 54 6.60 4.72 -7.48
N LEU A 55 5.61 4.26 -6.75
CA LEU A 55 5.42 2.85 -6.41
C LEU A 55 4.36 2.24 -7.33
N TYR A 56 4.73 1.22 -8.09
CA TYR A 56 3.79 0.38 -8.84
C TYR A 56 3.31 -0.75 -7.96
N VAL A 57 2.03 -0.73 -7.58
CA VAL A 57 1.44 -1.71 -6.65
C VAL A 57 1.00 -2.95 -7.42
N ASP A 58 1.60 -4.10 -7.08
CA ASP A 58 1.22 -5.41 -7.64
C ASP A 58 0.25 -6.17 -6.72
N LYS A 59 0.38 -5.96 -5.40
CA LYS A 59 -0.49 -6.54 -4.36
C LYS A 59 -0.84 -5.49 -3.31
N LEU A 60 -2.09 -5.48 -2.87
CA LEU A 60 -2.58 -4.57 -1.83
C LEU A 60 -3.33 -5.38 -0.77
N GLU A 61 -2.94 -5.21 0.49
CA GLU A 61 -3.51 -5.92 1.63
C GLU A 61 -3.84 -4.91 2.74
N PRO A 62 -4.93 -5.09 3.50
CA PRO A 62 -5.17 -4.27 4.69
C PRO A 62 -4.10 -4.59 5.74
N TRP A 63 -3.61 -3.57 6.43
CA TRP A 63 -2.72 -3.81 7.55
C TRP A 63 -3.54 -4.38 8.71
N VAL A 64 -3.29 -5.64 9.03
CA VAL A 64 -3.82 -6.32 10.20
C VAL A 64 -2.66 -6.58 11.14
N TRP A 65 -2.74 -6.11 12.39
CA TRP A 65 -1.85 -6.60 13.43
C TRP A 65 -2.15 -8.07 13.64
N VAL A 66 -1.34 -8.93 13.03
CA VAL A 66 -1.17 -10.29 13.52
C VAL A 66 -0.35 -10.19 14.81
N HIS A 67 -1.00 -9.83 15.90
CA HIS A 67 -0.53 -10.31 17.20
C HIS A 67 -0.71 -11.82 17.14
N SER A 68 0.33 -12.53 16.67
CA SER A 68 0.58 -13.87 17.12
C SER A 68 0.43 -13.82 18.64
N ASN A 69 -0.53 -14.57 19.16
CA ASN A 69 -0.54 -15.06 20.52
C ASN A 69 0.82 -15.73 20.78
N CYS A 70 1.85 -14.95 21.07
CA CYS A 70 2.96 -15.43 21.86
C CYS A 70 2.49 -15.31 23.30
N ASN A 71 1.66 -16.30 23.64
CA ASN A 71 1.47 -16.74 24.99
C ASN A 71 2.87 -17.09 25.54
N TYR A 72 3.55 -16.08 26.08
CA TYR A 72 4.59 -16.27 27.08
C TYR A 72 3.88 -16.76 28.35
N GLU A 73 3.48 -18.03 28.33
CA GLU A 73 3.33 -18.78 29.56
C GLU A 73 4.75 -19.13 30.04
N HIS A 74 5.17 -18.41 31.09
CA HIS A 74 6.30 -18.65 31.99
C HIS A 74 7.73 -18.40 31.48
#